data_AF-A0A6H5GXB1-F1
#
_entry.id   AF-A0A6H5GXB1-F1
#
_cell.length_a   1.000
_cell.length_b   1.000
_cell.length_c   1.000
_cell.angle_alpha   90.00
_cell.angle_beta   90.00
_cell.angle_gamma   90.00
#
_symmetry.space_group_name_H-M   'P 1'
#
loop_
_entity.id
_entity.type
_entity.pdbx_description
1 polymer ?
#
loop_
_entity_poly.entity_id
_entity_poly.type
_entity_poly.pdbx_seq_one_letter_code
_entity_poly.pdbx_strand_id
1 'polypeptide(L)'
;MMCGLPACGKTVWANQYAAEHPEKNYNILGTNALIDKMKVMGLPRKANYHGRWDVLIEKCTKCLQQLMDVGSNRRRNYILDQ
;
A
#
# COMPACT_ATOMS: atom_id res chain seq x y z
N MET A 1 12.09 1.61 -4.16
CA MET A 1 11.03 0.61 -4.43
C MET A 1 11.48 -0.68 -3.80
N MET A 2 10.68 -1.28 -2.93
CA MET A 2 11.01 -2.53 -2.25
C MET A 2 10.74 -3.70 -3.21
N CYS A 3 11.74 -4.54 -3.46
CA CYS A 3 11.60 -5.78 -4.22
C CYS A 3 12.09 -6.95 -3.37
N GLY A 4 11.38 -8.08 -3.40
CA GLY A 4 11.70 -9.26 -2.62
C GLY A 4 10.53 -10.23 -2.58
N LEU A 5 10.78 -11.46 -2.13
CA LEU A 5 9.77 -12.51 -2.04
C LEU A 5 8.57 -12.08 -1.17
N PRO A 6 7.37 -12.62 -1.42
CA PRO A 6 6.25 -12.47 -0.49
C PRO A 6 6.67 -12.93 0.91
N ALA A 7 6.15 -12.28 1.96
CA ALA A 7 6.47 -12.57 3.36
C ALA A 7 7.94 -12.41 3.83
N CYS A 8 8.85 -11.85 3.01
CA CYS A 8 10.24 -11.60 3.43
C CYS A 8 10.44 -10.35 4.30
N GLY A 9 9.36 -9.77 4.86
CA GLY A 9 9.44 -8.63 5.78
C GLY A 9 9.64 -7.25 5.15
N LYS A 10 9.40 -7.05 3.85
CA LYS A 10 9.54 -5.74 3.17
C LYS A 10 8.78 -4.61 3.86
N THR A 11 7.52 -4.86 4.20
CA THR A 11 6.66 -3.92 4.91
C THR A 11 7.19 -3.58 6.31
N VAL A 12 7.77 -4.57 7.00
CA VAL A 12 8.37 -4.37 8.33
C VAL A 12 9.58 -3.43 8.22
N TRP A 13 10.46 -3.69 7.26
CA TRP A 13 11.61 -2.83 6.99
C TRP A 13 11.19 -1.41 6.61
N ALA A 14 10.20 -1.25 5.73
CA ALA A 14 9.71 0.06 5.29
C ALA A 14 9.17 0.89 6.46
N ASN A 15 8.39 0.27 7.36
CA ASN A 15 7.86 0.92 8.55
C ASN A 15 8.97 1.29 9.54
N GLN A 16 9.91 0.37 9.77
CA GLN A 16 11.04 0.63 10.66
C GLN A 16 11.91 1.79 10.15
N TYR A 17 12.24 1.80 8.86
CA TYR A 17 13.04 2.86 8.25
C TYR A 17 12.33 4.23 8.30
N ALA A 18 11.01 4.25 8.14
CA ALA A 18 10.22 5.47 8.30
C ALA A 18 10.20 5.98 9.76
N ALA A 19 10.17 5.06 10.73
CA ALA A 19 10.20 5.40 12.16
C ALA A 19 11.58 5.87 12.63
N GLU A 20 12.65 5.32 12.06
CA GLU A 20 14.04 5.73 12.32
C GLU A 20 14.40 7.09 11.70
N HIS A 21 13.66 7.53 10.69
CA HIS A 21 13.85 8.82 10.00
C HIS A 21 12.59 9.71 10.01
N PRO A 22 12.12 10.13 11.20
CA PRO A 22 10.90 10.94 11.32
C PRO A 22 11.03 12.30 10.62
N GLU A 23 12.23 12.87 10.53
CA GLU A 23 12.52 14.14 9.87
C GLU A 23 12.21 14.11 8.37
N LYS A 24 12.35 12.93 7.75
CA LYS A 24 12.13 12.74 6.31
C LYS A 24 10.66 12.55 5.95
N ASN A 25 9.77 12.34 6.93
CA ASN A 25 8.33 12.24 6.71
C ASN A 25 7.97 11.27 5.56
N TYR A 26 8.54 10.06 5.60
CA TYR A 26 8.31 9.04 4.57
C TYR A 26 6.84 8.63 4.50
N ASN A 27 6.28 8.60 3.29
CA ASN A 27 4.95 8.09 3.02
C ASN A 27 5.07 6.70 2.39
N ILE A 28 4.66 5.66 3.11
CA ILE A 28 4.72 4.28 2.63
C ILE A 28 3.47 4.03 1.79
N LEU A 29 3.68 3.77 0.50
CA LEU A 29 2.65 3.39 -0.45
C LEU A 29 2.79 1.91 -0.74
N GLY A 30 1.86 1.10 -0.23
CA GLY A 30 1.88 -0.33 -0.46
C GLY A 30 0.50 -0.92 -0.73
N THR A 31 0.49 -1.96 -1.56
CA THR A 31 -0.75 -2.61 -2.05
C THR A 31 -1.55 -3.19 -0.88
N ASN A 32 -0.88 -3.85 0.07
CA ASN A 32 -1.52 -4.44 1.26
C ASN A 32 -2.16 -3.37 2.16
N ALA A 33 -1.45 -2.26 2.40
CA ALA A 33 -1.97 -1.16 3.21
C ALA A 33 -3.21 -0.49 2.56
N LEU A 34 -3.26 -0.45 1.23
CA LEU A 34 -4.43 0.00 0.48
C LEU A 34 -5.58 -0.99 0.56
N ILE A 35 -5.32 -2.28 0.36
CA ILE A 35 -6.33 -3.36 0.46
C ILE A 35 -6.97 -3.36 1.86
N ASP A 36 -6.18 -3.26 2.92
CA ASP A 36 -6.68 -3.22 4.31
C ASP A 36 -7.55 -1.98 4.59
N LYS A 37 -7.24 -0.85 3.93
CA LYS A 37 -8.04 0.37 4.02
C LYS A 37 -9.28 0.37 3.12
N MET A 38 -9.29 -0.45 2.05
CA MET A 38 -10.45 -0.62 1.18
C MET A 38 -11.52 -1.50 1.84
N LYS A 39 -12.21 -0.91 2.82
CA LYS A 39 -13.43 -1.50 3.40
C LYS A 39 -14.58 -1.34 2.41
N VAL A 40 -15.15 -2.45 1.96
CA VAL A 40 -16.43 -2.43 1.26
C VAL A 40 -17.53 -2.51 2.31
N MET A 41 -18.27 -1.42 2.50
CA MET A 41 -19.44 -1.33 3.41
C MET A 41 -19.15 -1.58 4.91
N GLY A 42 -18.01 -1.08 5.42
CA GLY A 42 -17.77 -1.01 6.88
C GLY A 42 -17.50 -2.33 7.62
N LEU A 43 -17.67 -3.49 6.97
CA LEU A 43 -17.43 -4.82 7.55
C LEU A 43 -16.02 -5.33 7.21
N PRO A 44 -15.22 -5.79 8.20
CA PRO A 44 -14.00 -6.54 7.91
C PRO A 44 -14.38 -7.86 7.23
N ARG A 45 -14.02 -7.99 5.95
CA ARG A 45 -14.44 -9.12 5.09
C ARG A 45 -13.70 -10.41 5.45
N LYS A 46 -14.23 -11.13 6.44
CA LYS A 46 -14.05 -12.59 6.54
C LYS A 46 -15.08 -13.24 5.61
N ALA A 47 -14.64 -14.07 4.65
CA ALA A 47 -15.41 -15.12 3.96
C ALA A 47 -16.14 -14.87 2.61
N ASN A 48 -16.03 -13.74 1.89
CA ASN A 48 -16.70 -13.56 0.56
C ASN A 48 -15.74 -13.24 -0.59
N TYR A 49 -14.75 -14.11 -0.81
CA TYR A 49 -13.60 -13.86 -1.72
C TYR A 49 -13.81 -14.24 -3.19
N HIS A 50 -14.76 -15.11 -3.54
CA HIS A 50 -14.71 -15.81 -4.84
C HIS A 50 -15.06 -15.01 -6.11
N GLY A 51 -15.56 -13.77 -6.03
CA GLY A 51 -15.85 -12.98 -7.23
C GLY A 51 -15.76 -11.45 -7.11
N ARG A 52 -15.58 -10.94 -5.88
CA ARG A 52 -15.42 -9.50 -5.61
C ARG A 52 -13.97 -9.11 -5.34
N TRP A 53 -13.09 -10.09 -5.23
CA TRP A 53 -11.67 -9.90 -5.00
C TRP A 53 -11.00 -9.27 -6.21
N ASP A 54 -11.25 -9.77 -7.42
CA ASP A 54 -10.61 -9.26 -8.64
C ASP A 54 -10.95 -7.79 -8.90
N VAL A 55 -12.24 -7.42 -8.74
CA VAL A 55 -12.70 -6.03 -8.87
C VAL A 55 -12.08 -5.13 -7.80
N LEU A 56 -11.83 -5.67 -6.61
CA LEU A 56 -11.20 -4.93 -5.52
C LEU A 56 -9.71 -4.72 -5.79
N ILE A 57 -9.00 -5.77 -6.21
CA ILE A 57 -7.60 -5.69 -6.62
C ILE A 57 -7.44 -4.71 -7.78
N GLU A 58 -8.31 -4.78 -8.78
CA GLU A 58 -8.30 -3.84 -9.91
C GLU A 58 -8.48 -2.38 -9.43
N LYS A 59 -9.43 -2.13 -8.53
CA LYS A 59 -9.63 -0.81 -7.93
C LYS A 59 -8.44 -0.36 -7.07
N CYS A 60 -7.87 -1.24 -6.26
CA CYS A 60 -6.67 -1.00 -5.47
C CYS A 60 -5.49 -0.59 -6.36
N THR A 61 -5.23 -1.35 -7.43
CA THR A 61 -4.15 -1.08 -8.38
C THR A 61 -4.36 0.26 -9.06
N LYS A 62 -5.58 0.58 -9.52
CA LYS A 62 -5.91 1.88 -10.11
C LYS A 62 -5.68 3.04 -9.13
N CYS A 63 -6.13 2.91 -7.89
CA CYS A 63 -5.90 3.93 -6.86
C CYS A 63 -4.42 4.08 -6.54
N LEU A 64 -3.66 2.99 -6.45
CA LEU A 64 -2.22 3.04 -6.21
C LEU A 64 -1.51 3.78 -7.34
N GLN A 65 -1.89 3.52 -8.60
CA GLN A 65 -1.32 4.21 -9.76
C GLN A 65 -1.59 5.71 -9.73
N GLN A 66 -2.82 6.12 -9.42
CA GLN A 66 -3.14 7.54 -9.22
C GLN A 66 -2.34 8.17 -8.06
N LEU A 67 -2.14 7.45 -6.95
CA LEU A 67 -1.32 7.92 -5.84
C LEU A 67 0.15 8.06 -6.22
N MET A 68 0.68 7.16 -7.06
CA MET A 68 2.03 7.27 -7.61
C MET A 68 2.15 8.48 -8.55
N ASP A 69 1.15 8.74 -9.39
CA ASP A 69 1.13 9.92 -10.27
C ASP A 69 1.03 11.23 -9.49
N VAL A 70 0.21 11.28 -8.43
CA VAL A 70 0.14 12.46 -7.56
C VAL A 70 1.43 12.61 -6.75
N GLY A 71 2.00 11.50 -6.29
CA GLY A 71 3.24 11.47 -5.52
C GLY A 71 4.45 11.92 -6.34
N SER A 72 4.54 11.54 -7.62
CA SER A 72 5.63 11.95 -8.51
C SER A 72 5.64 13.46 -8.76
N ASN A 73 4.47 14.10 -8.72
CA ASN A 73 4.32 15.54 -8.89
C ASN A 73 4.48 16.34 -7.58
N ARG A 74 4.63 15.68 -6.42
CA ARG A 74 4.78 16.35 -5.12
C ARG A 74 6.15 16.08 -4.51
N ARG A 75 6.77 17.14 -3.96
CA ARG A 75 8.06 17.03 -3.26
C ARG A 75 7.87 16.41 -1.87
N ARG A 76 7.80 15.09 -1.80
CA ARG A 76 7.71 14.29 -0.58
C ARG A 76 8.54 13.02 -0.72
N ASN A 77 8.92 12.44 0.42
CA ASN A 77 9.62 11.17 0.44
C ASN A 77 8.59 10.03 0.43
N TYR A 78 8.73 9.10 -0.50
CA TYR A 78 7.83 7.96 -0.67
C TYR A 78 8.61 6.65 -0.62
N ILE A 79 8.07 5.65 0.08
CA ILE A 79 8.56 4.28 0.05
C ILE A 79 7.50 3.44 -0.66
N LEU A 80 7.85 2.88 -1.82
CA LEU A 80 6.95 1.99 -2.57
C LEU A 80 7.16 0.55 -2.08
N ASP A 81 6.15 -0.04 -1.44
CA ASP A 81 6.12 -1.40 -0.91
C ASP A 81 5.19 -2.27 -1.78
N GLN A 82 5.75 -3.02 -2.73
CA GLN A 82 5.00 -3.82 -3.70
C GLN A 82 4.71 -5.22 -3.20
#